data_AF-A0A4R5CHZ4-F1
#
_entry.id   AF-A0A4R5CHZ4-F1
#
_cell.length_a   1.000
_cell.length_b   1.000
_cell.length_c   1.000
_cell.angle_alpha   90.00
_cell.angle_beta   90.00
_cell.angle_gamma   90.00
#
_symmetry.space_group_name_H-M   'P 1'
#
loop_
_entity.id
_entity.type
_entity.pdbx_description
1 polymer ?
#
loop_
_entity_poly.entity_id
_entity_poly.type
_entity_poly.pdbx_seq_one_letter_code
_entity_poly.pdbx_strand_id
1 'polypeptide(L)'
;MEISLSKIYIEQELAKASWETCLLHLVPSWTQKGTKLSNLDWSRNQSIDKDTIKKVPSWSQKSTELIHKKIRYIIAILSLIGESMTLEDIMTAVGYANKKTFWDNYVKPLEQLQWIEKTNPQNPTAPDQKYKLTLIGKMFLGNQE
;
A
#
# COMPACT_ATOMS: atom_id res chain seq x y z
N MET A 1 13.78 4.33 -9.52
CA MET A 1 12.36 3.91 -9.56
C MET A 1 11.58 5.01 -8.85
N GLU A 2 11.26 6.08 -9.57
CA GLU A 2 10.43 7.16 -9.03
C GLU A 2 8.98 6.65 -9.03
N ILE A 3 8.49 6.25 -7.86
CA ILE A 3 7.11 5.78 -7.69
C ILE A 3 6.22 7.02 -7.55
N SER A 4 5.15 7.06 -8.35
CA SER A 4 4.24 8.18 -8.63
C SER A 4 3.39 8.59 -7.41
N LEU A 5 4.03 9.05 -6.33
CA LEU A 5 3.35 9.64 -5.16
C LEU A 5 2.70 10.99 -5.49
N SER A 6 3.13 11.63 -6.58
CA SER A 6 2.60 12.92 -7.06
C SER A 6 1.11 12.89 -7.42
N LYS A 7 0.52 11.70 -7.62
CA LYS A 7 -0.89 11.51 -7.96
C LYS A 7 -1.78 11.12 -6.77
N ILE A 8 -1.17 10.92 -5.60
CA ILE A 8 -1.90 10.67 -4.35
C ILE A 8 -2.04 12.04 -3.67
N TYR A 9 -3.27 12.41 -3.29
CA TYR A 9 -3.50 13.64 -2.53
C TYR A 9 -3.00 13.41 -1.10
N ILE A 10 -1.72 13.65 -0.90
CA ILE A 10 -1.08 13.72 0.40
C ILE A 10 -1.11 15.20 0.82
N GLU A 11 -1.26 15.51 2.11
CA GLU A 11 -1.11 16.88 2.62
C GLU A 11 0.08 17.56 1.92
N GLN A 12 -0.09 18.81 1.46
CA GLN A 12 0.93 19.51 0.66
C GLN A 12 2.31 19.57 1.35
N GLU A 13 2.34 19.49 2.68
CA GLU A 13 3.55 19.41 3.48
C GLU A 13 4.28 18.06 3.30
N LEU A 14 3.53 16.95 3.27
CA LEU A 14 4.08 15.61 3.05
C LEU A 14 4.45 15.38 1.57
N ALA A 15 3.74 15.99 0.62
CA ALA A 15 4.07 15.90 -0.81
C ALA A 15 5.46 16.47 -1.16
N LYS A 16 5.97 17.39 -0.33
CA LYS A 16 7.32 17.99 -0.45
C LYS A 16 8.32 17.38 0.55
N ALA A 17 7.86 16.49 1.41
CA ALA A 17 8.69 15.91 2.46
C ALA A 17 9.54 14.77 1.93
N SER A 18 10.60 14.44 2.66
CA SER A 18 11.39 13.25 2.35
C SER A 18 10.53 11.99 2.54
N TRP A 19 10.90 10.92 1.83
CA TRP A 19 10.20 9.64 1.95
C TRP A 19 10.14 9.14 3.40
N GLU A 20 11.19 9.34 4.18
CA GLU A 20 11.26 9.01 5.61
C GLU A 20 10.23 9.81 6.42
N THR A 21 10.05 11.08 6.10
CA THR A 21 9.07 11.96 6.75
C THR A 21 7.65 11.52 6.40
N CYS A 22 7.37 11.18 5.15
CA CYS A 22 6.08 10.61 4.75
C CYS A 22 5.77 9.34 5.56
N LEU A 23 6.74 8.43 5.68
CA LEU A 23 6.55 7.17 6.40
C LEU A 23 6.34 7.37 7.91
N LEU A 24 7.07 8.29 8.54
CA LEU A 24 6.91 8.66 9.95
C LEU A 24 5.47 9.08 10.29
N HIS A 25 4.80 9.74 9.36
CA HIS A 25 3.43 10.24 9.53
C HIS A 25 2.38 9.21 9.10
N LEU A 26 2.61 8.52 7.98
CA LEU A 26 1.63 7.63 7.36
C LEU A 26 1.56 6.26 8.04
N VAL A 27 2.69 5.66 8.40
CA VAL A 27 2.75 4.28 8.91
C VAL A 27 2.00 4.09 10.23
N PRO A 28 2.12 4.97 11.24
CA PRO A 28 1.32 4.85 12.47
C PRO A 28 -0.18 4.94 12.19
N SER A 29 -0.58 5.86 11.30
CA SER A 29 -2.00 6.02 10.94
C SER A 29 -2.54 4.80 10.19
N TRP A 30 -1.80 4.30 9.19
CA TRP A 30 -2.15 3.07 8.48
C TRP A 30 -2.28 1.88 9.43
N THR A 31 -1.42 1.79 10.45
CA THR A 31 -1.50 0.72 11.45
C THR A 31 -2.76 0.84 12.30
N GLN A 32 -3.08 2.05 12.78
CA GLN A 32 -4.28 2.30 13.55
C GLN A 32 -5.56 2.05 12.73
N LYS A 33 -5.59 2.48 11.46
CA LYS A 33 -6.73 2.30 10.55
C LYS A 33 -6.84 0.84 10.11
N GLY A 34 -5.74 0.22 9.72
CA GLY A 34 -5.66 -1.17 9.25
C GLY A 34 -6.01 -2.21 10.31
N THR A 35 -5.64 -2.00 11.58
CA THR A 35 -6.04 -2.90 12.68
C THR A 35 -7.56 -2.94 12.93
N LYS A 36 -8.31 -1.94 12.47
CA LYS A 36 -9.78 -1.92 12.51
C LYS A 36 -10.42 -2.71 11.36
N LEU A 37 -9.64 -3.09 10.33
CA LEU A 37 -10.12 -3.80 9.14
C LEU A 37 -9.89 -5.30 9.28
N SER A 38 -10.94 -6.04 9.60
CA SER A 38 -10.90 -7.52 9.74
C SER A 38 -10.46 -8.23 8.46
N ASN A 39 -10.72 -7.64 7.29
CA ASN A 39 -10.54 -8.29 5.99
C ASN A 39 -9.08 -8.38 5.54
N LEU A 40 -8.20 -7.53 6.09
CA LEU A 40 -6.80 -7.46 5.70
C LEU A 40 -5.88 -8.36 6.53
N ASP A 41 -6.41 -9.07 7.55
CA ASP A 41 -5.62 -9.81 8.55
C ASP A 41 -4.34 -9.01 8.90
N TRP A 42 -4.59 -7.79 9.38
CA TRP A 42 -3.57 -6.82 9.72
C TRP A 42 -2.96 -7.19 11.07
N SER A 43 -1.64 -7.32 11.14
CA SER A 43 -0.97 -7.70 12.39
C SER A 43 -1.22 -6.64 13.46
N ARG A 44 -1.88 -7.04 14.55
CA ARG A 44 -2.20 -6.16 15.69
C ARG A 44 -0.98 -5.88 16.58
N ASN A 45 0.08 -6.68 16.45
CA ASN A 45 1.29 -6.58 17.27
C ASN A 45 2.37 -5.70 16.62
N GLN A 46 1.98 -4.52 16.13
CA GLN A 46 2.90 -3.53 15.59
C GLN A 46 2.78 -2.24 16.40
N SER A 47 3.43 -2.18 17.56
CA SER A 47 3.64 -0.90 18.26
C SER A 47 4.79 -0.16 17.58
N ILE A 48 4.53 0.42 16.41
CA ILE A 48 5.49 1.32 15.77
C ILE A 48 5.36 2.66 16.49
N ASP A 49 6.16 2.86 17.53
CA ASP A 49 6.22 4.14 18.23
C ASP A 49 7.13 5.13 17.48
N LYS A 50 6.90 6.43 17.65
CA LYS A 50 7.67 7.48 16.97
C LYS A 50 9.16 7.42 17.31
N ASP A 51 9.52 6.91 18.50
CA ASP A 51 10.89 6.83 18.97
C ASP A 51 11.61 5.60 18.38
N THR A 52 10.91 4.50 18.08
CA THR A 52 11.45 3.36 17.33
C THR A 52 11.77 3.77 15.90
N ILE A 53 10.90 4.54 15.24
CA ILE A 53 11.14 5.01 13.87
C ILE A 53 12.36 5.95 13.83
N LYS A 54 12.46 6.91 14.77
CA LYS A 54 13.59 7.86 14.85
C LYS A 54 14.93 7.19 15.14
N LYS A 55 14.94 6.02 15.78
CA LYS A 55 16.15 5.24 16.10
C LYS A 55 16.66 4.40 14.93
N VAL A 56 15.94 4.31 13.81
CA VAL A 56 16.42 3.57 12.65
C VAL A 56 17.46 4.41 11.91
N PRO A 57 18.74 3.99 11.90
CA PRO A 57 19.83 4.78 11.33
C PRO A 57 19.73 4.91 9.80
N SER A 58 19.07 3.96 9.14
CA SER A 58 18.80 3.97 7.71
C SER A 58 17.55 3.14 7.42
N TRP A 59 16.50 3.81 6.95
CA TRP A 59 15.23 3.15 6.63
C TRP A 59 15.37 2.12 5.50
N SER A 60 16.28 2.37 4.55
CA SER A 60 16.56 1.42 3.46
C SER A 60 17.15 0.10 3.95
N GLN A 61 17.82 0.08 5.11
CA GLN A 61 18.42 -1.12 5.69
C GLN A 61 17.52 -1.86 6.69
N LYS A 62 16.65 -1.17 7.45
CA LYS A 62 15.89 -1.77 8.58
C LYS A 62 14.37 -1.60 8.55
N SER A 63 13.79 -1.02 7.50
CA SER A 63 12.32 -0.95 7.32
C SER A 63 11.61 -2.31 7.39
N THR A 64 12.34 -3.38 7.09
CA THR A 64 11.86 -4.76 7.16
C THR A 64 11.61 -5.26 8.59
N GLU A 65 12.24 -4.65 9.60
CA GLU A 65 12.09 -4.98 11.03
C GLU A 65 10.89 -4.27 11.66
N LEU A 66 10.51 -3.09 11.15
CA LEU A 66 9.45 -2.26 11.75
C LEU A 66 8.05 -2.55 11.22
N ILE A 67 7.91 -2.76 9.90
CA ILE A 67 6.61 -2.96 9.26
C ILE A 67 6.46 -4.43 8.89
N HIS A 68 5.35 -5.06 9.26
CA HIS A 68 5.12 -6.47 8.95
C HIS A 68 5.15 -6.68 7.43
N LYS A 69 5.71 -7.81 6.98
CA LYS A 69 5.90 -8.10 5.55
C LYS A 69 4.65 -7.86 4.72
N LYS A 70 3.48 -8.28 5.23
CA LYS A 70 2.17 -8.09 4.59
C LYS A 70 1.82 -6.61 4.36
N ILE A 71 2.07 -5.76 5.34
CA ILE A 71 1.76 -4.33 5.27
C ILE A 71 2.65 -3.63 4.25
N ARG A 72 3.94 -4.02 4.18
CA ARG A 72 4.85 -3.52 3.14
C ARG A 72 4.33 -3.81 1.74
N TYR A 73 3.81 -5.02 1.50
CA TYR A 73 3.19 -5.35 0.22
C TYR A 73 1.94 -4.53 -0.06
N ILE A 74 1.06 -4.33 0.92
CA ILE A 74 -0.14 -3.50 0.74
C ILE A 74 0.24 -2.07 0.31
N ILE A 75 1.17 -1.43 1.04
CA ILE A 75 1.63 -0.07 0.73
C ILE A 75 2.31 -0.01 -0.66
N ALA A 76 3.16 -1.00 -0.97
CA ALA A 76 3.82 -1.08 -2.26
C ALA A 76 2.82 -1.22 -3.41
N ILE A 77 1.83 -2.11 -3.27
CA ILE A 77 0.77 -2.31 -4.25
C ILE A 77 0.02 -1.00 -4.47
N LEU A 78 -0.54 -0.40 -3.41
CA LEU A 78 -1.32 0.83 -3.51
C LEU A 78 -0.53 1.97 -4.16
N SER A 79 0.76 2.11 -3.83
CA SER A 79 1.65 3.10 -4.43
C SER A 79 1.91 2.86 -5.93
N LEU A 80 2.01 1.60 -6.35
CA LEU A 80 2.27 1.23 -7.75
C LEU A 80 1.04 1.47 -8.64
N ILE A 81 -0.15 1.10 -8.17
CA ILE A 81 -1.40 1.18 -8.95
C ILE A 81 -2.05 2.58 -8.96
N GLY A 82 -1.29 3.62 -8.59
CA GLY A 82 -1.68 5.02 -8.82
C GLY A 82 -1.86 5.31 -10.31
N GLU A 83 -1.13 4.60 -11.16
CA GLU A 83 -1.37 4.44 -12.59
C GLU A 83 -1.81 2.99 -12.80
N SER A 84 -2.91 2.74 -13.52
CA SER A 84 -3.49 1.40 -13.59
C SER A 84 -2.48 0.36 -14.11
N MET A 85 -2.28 -0.75 -13.40
CA MET A 85 -1.32 -1.81 -13.74
C MET A 85 -1.97 -3.20 -13.82
N THR A 86 -1.37 -4.09 -14.61
CA THR A 86 -1.79 -5.50 -14.66
C THR A 86 -1.39 -6.24 -13.39
N LEU A 87 -2.01 -7.38 -13.12
CA LEU A 87 -1.66 -8.21 -11.97
C LEU A 87 -0.21 -8.72 -12.06
N GLU A 88 0.22 -9.14 -13.24
CA GLU A 88 1.59 -9.59 -13.48
C GLU A 88 2.62 -8.48 -13.23
N ASP A 89 2.35 -7.26 -13.68
CA ASP A 89 3.29 -6.13 -13.49
C ASP A 89 3.41 -5.76 -12.01
N ILE A 90 2.29 -5.74 -11.27
CA ILE A 90 2.30 -5.48 -9.83
C ILE A 90 3.13 -6.55 -9.11
N MET A 91 2.89 -7.83 -9.41
CA MET A 91 3.63 -8.95 -8.83
C MET A 91 5.12 -8.87 -9.11
N THR A 92 5.49 -8.53 -10.34
CA THR A 92 6.88 -8.37 -10.77
C THR A 92 7.55 -7.23 -10.00
N ALA A 93 6.89 -6.07 -9.92
CA ALA A 93 7.41 -4.89 -9.23
C ALA A 93 7.65 -5.12 -7.73
N VAL A 94 6.81 -5.93 -7.07
CA VAL A 94 6.98 -6.27 -5.64
C VAL A 94 7.76 -7.57 -5.41
N GLY A 95 8.22 -8.25 -6.45
CA GLY A 95 9.00 -9.49 -6.36
C GLY A 95 8.21 -10.66 -5.76
N TYR A 96 6.92 -10.82 -6.10
CA TYR A 96 6.07 -11.90 -5.60
C TYR A 96 5.81 -12.94 -6.69
N ALA A 97 6.20 -14.20 -6.45
CA ALA A 97 6.12 -15.24 -7.48
C ALA A 97 4.75 -15.94 -7.57
N ASN A 98 4.08 -16.20 -6.44
CA ASN A 98 2.89 -17.03 -6.42
C ASN A 98 1.61 -16.21 -6.66
N LYS A 99 1.05 -16.30 -7.88
CA LYS A 99 -0.13 -15.52 -8.32
C LYS A 99 -1.37 -15.75 -7.46
N LYS A 100 -1.70 -17.02 -7.17
CA LYS A 100 -2.89 -17.35 -6.37
C LYS A 100 -2.79 -16.78 -4.96
N THR A 101 -1.66 -17.00 -4.30
CA THR A 101 -1.40 -16.51 -2.94
C THR A 101 -1.36 -14.98 -2.92
N PHE A 102 -0.79 -14.35 -3.95
CA PHE A 102 -0.79 -12.90 -4.08
C PHE A 102 -2.21 -12.33 -4.22
N TRP A 103 -3.03 -12.96 -5.07
CA TRP A 103 -4.41 -12.55 -5.26
C TRP A 103 -5.25 -12.72 -3.99
N ASP A 104 -5.18 -13.91 -3.36
CA ASP A 104 -5.95 -14.24 -2.16
C ASP A 104 -5.59 -13.33 -0.96
N ASN A 105 -4.29 -12.99 -0.79
CA ASN A 105 -3.82 -12.25 0.38
C ASN A 105 -3.77 -10.72 0.21
N TYR A 106 -3.77 -10.22 -1.02
CA TYR A 106 -3.61 -8.78 -1.27
C TYR A 106 -4.70 -8.22 -2.17
N VAL A 107 -4.83 -8.72 -3.41
CA VAL A 107 -5.74 -8.12 -4.39
C VAL A 107 -7.20 -8.25 -3.96
N LYS A 108 -7.64 -9.46 -3.61
CA LYS A 108 -9.03 -9.72 -3.22
C LYS A 108 -9.43 -8.92 -1.96
N PRO A 109 -8.67 -8.89 -0.86
CA PRO A 109 -9.01 -8.04 0.29
C PRO A 109 -9.09 -6.55 -0.05
N LEU A 110 -8.16 -6.04 -0.87
CA LEU A 110 -8.15 -4.63 -1.27
C LEU A 110 -9.34 -4.26 -2.17
N GLU A 111 -9.77 -5.17 -3.04
CA GLU A 111 -10.97 -5.01 -3.85
C GLU A 111 -12.25 -5.07 -2.99
N GLN A 112 -12.32 -5.99 -2.02
CA GLN A 112 -13.44 -6.09 -1.08
C GLN A 112 -13.59 -4.84 -0.19
N LEU A 113 -12.46 -4.18 0.13
CA LEU A 113 -12.44 -2.90 0.83
C LEU A 113 -12.69 -1.70 -0.08
N GLN A 114 -12.89 -1.94 -1.39
CA GLN A 114 -13.06 -0.90 -2.41
C GLN A 114 -11.90 0.08 -2.47
N TRP A 115 -10.69 -0.32 -2.08
CA TRP A 115 -9.48 0.53 -2.19
C TRP A 115 -8.90 0.48 -3.59
N ILE A 116 -9.13 -0.63 -4.28
CA ILE A 116 -8.74 -0.85 -5.67
C ILE A 116 -9.93 -1.34 -6.46
N GLU A 117 -9.94 -1.08 -7.75
CA GLU A 117 -10.97 -1.58 -8.66
C GLU A 117 -10.38 -2.03 -10.00
N LYS A 118 -11.13 -2.90 -10.67
CA LYS A 118 -10.85 -3.34 -12.04
C LYS A 118 -11.08 -2.21 -13.03
N THR A 119 -10.22 -2.07 -14.03
CA THR A 119 -10.44 -1.13 -15.15
C THR A 119 -11.51 -1.60 -16.13
N ASN A 120 -11.69 -2.92 -16.30
CA ASN A 120 -12.73 -3.52 -17.13
C ASN A 120 -13.69 -4.41 -16.31
N PRO A 121 -14.61 -3.83 -15.51
CA PRO A 121 -15.49 -4.61 -14.63
C PRO A 121 -16.47 -5.52 -15.38
N GLN A 122 -16.80 -5.20 -16.64
CA GLN A 122 -17.73 -5.99 -17.45
C GLN A 122 -17.09 -7.25 -18.05
N ASN A 123 -15.76 -7.26 -18.18
CA ASN A 123 -15.00 -8.43 -18.60
C ASN A 123 -13.78 -8.62 -17.67
N PRO A 124 -14.00 -9.14 -16.45
CA PRO A 124 -12.94 -9.26 -15.44
C PRO A 124 -11.84 -10.25 -15.81
N THR A 125 -12.08 -11.09 -16.82
CA THR A 125 -11.13 -12.06 -17.37
C THR A 125 -10.42 -11.56 -18.62
N ALA A 126 -10.60 -10.29 -18.99
CA ALA A 126 -9.92 -9.71 -20.15
C ALA A 126 -8.39 -9.81 -19.99
N PRO A 127 -7.65 -10.13 -21.08
CA PRO A 127 -6.20 -10.28 -21.02
C PRO A 127 -5.47 -8.97 -20.67
N ASP A 128 -6.10 -7.82 -20.90
CA ASP A 128 -5.60 -6.48 -20.57
C ASP A 128 -6.19 -5.91 -19.28
N GLN A 129 -6.80 -6.76 -18.44
CA GLN A 129 -7.38 -6.35 -17.16
C GLN A 129 -6.31 -5.72 -16.25
N LYS A 130 -6.58 -4.49 -15.81
CA LYS A 130 -5.73 -3.74 -14.88
C LYS A 130 -6.47 -3.43 -13.59
N TYR A 131 -5.71 -3.03 -12.58
CA TYR A 131 -6.20 -2.55 -11.30
C TYR A 131 -5.78 -1.09 -11.13
N LYS A 132 -6.66 -0.27 -10.57
CA LYS A 132 -6.38 1.14 -10.25
C LYS A 132 -6.86 1.47 -8.85
N LEU A 133 -6.23 2.48 -8.23
CA LEU A 133 -6.71 3.03 -6.97
C LEU A 133 -8.08 3.71 -7.14
N THR A 134 -8.99 3.44 -6.20
CA THR A 134 -10.23 4.20 -6.02
C THR A 134 -9.96 5.48 -5.23
N LEU A 135 -10.99 6.32 -5.05
CA LEU A 135 -10.90 7.47 -4.15
C LEU A 135 -10.64 7.04 -2.70
N ILE A 136 -11.30 5.99 -2.23
CA ILE A 136 -11.13 5.45 -0.87
C ILE A 136 -9.68 4.99 -0.66
N GLY A 137 -9.12 4.24 -1.61
CA GLY A 137 -7.72 3.80 -1.53
C GLY A 137 -6.73 4.96 -1.53
N LYS A 138 -7.00 6.02 -2.30
CA LYS A 138 -6.19 7.25 -2.29
C LYS A 138 -6.27 7.98 -0.95
N MET A 139 -7.47 8.07 -0.36
CA MET A 139 -7.65 8.70 0.96
C MET A 139 -6.93 7.91 2.05
N PHE A 140 -7.01 6.58 2.04
CA PHE A 140 -6.26 5.74 2.97
C PHE A 140 -4.75 5.98 2.84
N LEU A 141 -4.23 5.94 1.61
CA LEU A 141 -2.80 6.11 1.35
C LEU A 141 -2.30 7.53 1.68
N GLY A 142 -3.09 8.55 1.39
CA GLY A 142 -2.80 9.95 1.72
C GLY A 142 -3.10 10.34 3.18
N ASN A 143 -3.59 9.39 3.99
CA ASN A 143 -4.05 9.62 5.35
C ASN A 143 -5.10 10.76 5.48
N GLN A 144 -6.06 10.81 4.56
CA GLN A 144 -7.09 11.87 4.46
C GLN A 144 -8.46 11.45 5.03
N GLU A 145 -8.51 10.46 5.94
CA GLU A 145 -9.75 10.12 6.69
C GLU A 145 -9.72 10.69 8.10
#